data_AF-A0A938QU88-F1
#
_entry.id   AF-A0A938QU88-F1
#
_cell.length_a   1.000
_cell.length_b   1.000
_cell.length_c   1.000
_cell.angle_alpha   90.00
_cell.angle_beta   90.00
_cell.angle_gamma   90.00
#
_symmetry.space_group_name_H-M   'P 1'
#
loop_
_entity.id
_entity.type
_entity.pdbx_description
1 polymer ?
#
loop_
_entity_poly.entity_id
_entity_poly.type
_entity_poly.pdbx_seq_one_letter_code
_entity_poly.pdbx_strand_id
1 'polypeptide(L)'
;MSNDELILERLARIEEKLERVSAMEEQLGAFANSWDSLRDLGRDLSLLMDPSVKLLTEELAEVETGFQLEDALFLLKRLLLSFRYLAWSLEQLENLVDWWQDMEPMLKVAVPHFIDVLEDLEQKGIFRGYQAMLSGYAKIAQHYSPEDIDAISDGFVRMHGLVMKFSDPKFTDFLSKLAEVPGQVNLAAAKPVGPLGLPFRLMGKEYKQGLGVLMEITRALSQIKADGHPEASP
;
A
#
# COMPACT_ATOMS: atom_id res chain seq x y z
N MET A 1 29.50 17.71 -0.34
CA MET A 1 28.83 17.30 -1.58
C MET A 1 27.47 16.75 -1.20
N SER A 2 26.39 17.34 -1.72
CA SER A 2 25.02 16.86 -1.46
C SER A 2 24.78 15.52 -2.17
N ASN A 3 23.87 14.68 -1.68
CA ASN A 3 23.43 13.47 -2.40
C ASN A 3 22.92 13.79 -3.81
N ASP A 4 22.37 15.00 -4.02
CA ASP A 4 21.89 15.48 -5.31
C ASP A 4 23.03 15.68 -6.32
N GLU A 5 24.17 16.22 -5.86
CA GLU A 5 25.36 16.40 -6.70
C GLU A 5 25.94 15.04 -7.13
N LEU A 6 25.86 14.05 -6.25
CA LEU A 6 26.40 12.71 -6.48
C LEU A 6 25.52 11.89 -7.45
N ILE A 7 24.20 12.13 -7.43
CA ILE A 7 23.27 11.55 -8.41
C ILE A 7 23.47 12.21 -9.77
N LEU A 8 23.56 13.54 -9.82
CA LEU A 8 23.79 14.29 -11.07
C LEU A 8 25.11 13.89 -11.75
N GLU A 9 26.18 13.72 -10.99
CA GLU A 9 27.47 13.29 -11.55
C GLU A 9 27.41 11.85 -12.11
N ARG A 10 26.65 10.96 -11.47
CA ARG A 10 26.46 9.59 -11.96
C ARG A 10 25.63 9.56 -13.25
N LEU A 11 24.63 10.42 -13.36
CA LEU A 11 23.80 10.55 -14.56
C LEU A 11 24.60 11.10 -15.73
N ALA A 12 25.36 12.18 -15.53
CA ALA A 12 26.24 12.75 -16.56
C ALA A 12 27.26 11.72 -17.09
N ARG A 13 27.80 10.86 -16.20
CA ARG A 13 28.71 9.79 -16.59
C ARG A 13 28.03 8.67 -17.40
N ILE A 14 26.74 8.43 -17.18
CA ILE A 14 25.96 7.46 -17.94
C ILE A 14 25.67 8.02 -19.33
N GLU A 15 25.30 9.30 -19.42
CA GLU A 15 25.07 10.02 -20.68
C GLU A 15 26.32 10.01 -21.58
N GLU A 16 27.49 10.37 -21.03
CA GLU A 16 28.77 10.34 -21.78
C GLU A 16 29.10 8.95 -22.33
N LYS A 17 28.81 7.90 -21.55
CA LYS A 17 29.04 6.51 -21.99
C LYS A 17 28.07 6.09 -23.09
N LEU A 18 26.83 6.56 -23.05
CA LEU A 18 25.82 6.26 -24.05
C LEU A 18 26.09 7.01 -25.35
N GLU A 19 26.54 8.27 -25.28
CA GLU A 19 26.96 9.05 -26.44
C GLU A 19 28.16 8.41 -27.16
N ARG A 20 29.13 7.90 -26.39
CA ARG A 20 30.26 7.13 -26.94
C ARG A 20 29.84 5.82 -27.62
N VAL A 21 28.73 5.24 -27.18
CA VAL A 21 28.15 4.03 -27.76
C VAL A 21 27.35 4.36 -29.04
N SER A 22 26.63 5.49 -29.08
CA SER A 22 25.95 6.01 -30.28
C SER A 22 26.96 6.37 -31.38
N ALA A 23 28.08 7.01 -31.03
CA ALA A 23 29.17 7.26 -31.99
C ALA A 23 29.77 5.96 -32.56
N MET A 24 29.77 4.88 -31.78
CA MET A 24 30.20 3.55 -32.23
C MET A 24 29.12 2.89 -33.13
N GLU A 25 27.84 3.18 -32.90
CA GLU A 25 26.73 2.75 -33.75
C GLU A 25 26.83 3.34 -35.16
N GLU A 26 27.10 4.63 -35.30
CA GLU A 26 27.25 5.29 -36.61
C GLU A 26 28.38 4.64 -37.43
N GLN A 27 29.46 4.25 -36.75
CA GLN A 27 30.59 3.51 -37.33
C GLN A 27 30.25 2.05 -37.68
N LEU A 28 29.37 1.41 -36.89
CA LEU A 28 28.85 0.06 -37.14
C LEU A 28 27.77 0.03 -38.23
N GLY A 29 27.00 1.11 -38.42
CA GLY A 29 26.03 1.28 -39.50
C GLY A 29 26.70 1.30 -40.87
N ALA A 30 27.90 1.90 -40.97
CA ALA A 30 28.75 1.79 -42.16
C ALA A 30 29.20 0.34 -42.43
N PHE A 31 29.44 -0.45 -41.37
CA PHE A 31 29.71 -1.88 -41.45
C PHE A 31 28.47 -2.71 -41.80
N ALA A 32 27.26 -2.31 -41.39
CA ALA A 32 26.03 -2.96 -41.80
C ALA A 32 25.85 -2.85 -43.33
N ASN A 33 26.16 -1.72 -43.95
CA ASN A 33 26.11 -1.63 -45.43
C ASN A 33 27.17 -2.52 -46.13
N SER A 34 28.16 -3.05 -45.40
CA SER A 34 29.20 -3.95 -45.91
C SER A 34 28.78 -5.44 -45.95
N TRP A 35 27.49 -5.75 -45.75
CA TRP A 35 26.92 -7.11 -45.82
C TRP A 35 27.29 -7.88 -47.10
N ASP A 36 27.37 -7.19 -48.24
CA ASP A 36 27.80 -7.81 -49.50
C ASP A 36 29.30 -8.14 -49.50
N SER A 37 30.16 -7.27 -48.95
CA SER A 37 31.61 -7.54 -48.86
C SER A 37 31.97 -8.59 -47.83
N LEU A 38 31.17 -8.77 -46.77
CA LEU A 38 31.35 -9.85 -45.78
C LEU A 38 31.00 -11.22 -46.37
N ARG A 39 30.06 -11.28 -47.30
CA ARG A 39 29.70 -12.50 -48.03
C ARG A 39 30.82 -12.92 -48.99
N ASP A 40 31.45 -11.94 -49.64
CA ASP A 40 32.62 -12.17 -50.50
C ASP A 40 33.87 -12.50 -49.66
N LEU A 41 34.12 -11.83 -48.54
CA LEU A 41 35.16 -12.20 -47.58
C LEU A 41 34.99 -13.62 -47.06
N GLY A 42 33.76 -14.08 -46.78
CA GLY A 42 33.51 -15.46 -46.37
C GLY A 42 33.87 -16.48 -47.46
N ARG A 43 33.70 -16.12 -48.74
CA ARG A 43 34.10 -16.95 -49.89
C ARG A 43 35.61 -16.94 -50.08
N ASP A 44 36.26 -15.78 -49.93
CA ASP A 44 37.72 -15.63 -50.06
C ASP A 44 38.47 -16.26 -48.88
N LEU A 45 37.93 -16.15 -47.66
CA LEU A 45 38.46 -16.80 -46.46
C LEU A 45 38.35 -18.32 -46.57
N SER A 46 37.24 -18.84 -47.11
CA SER A 46 37.09 -20.28 -47.39
C SER A 46 38.16 -20.84 -48.33
N LEU A 47 38.75 -20.01 -49.20
CA LEU A 47 39.84 -20.38 -50.10
C LEU A 47 41.23 -20.29 -49.44
N LEU A 48 41.38 -19.47 -48.37
CA LEU A 48 42.63 -19.26 -47.64
C LEU A 48 42.77 -20.16 -46.38
N MET A 49 41.70 -20.84 -45.97
CA MET A 49 41.68 -21.68 -44.76
C MET A 49 42.43 -23.01 -44.89
N ASP A 50 42.55 -23.59 -46.09
CA ASP A 50 43.10 -24.95 -46.26
C ASP A 50 44.52 -25.17 -45.68
N PRO A 51 45.48 -24.22 -45.75
CA PRO A 51 46.80 -24.39 -45.13
C PRO A 51 46.89 -23.82 -43.70
N SER A 52 46.10 -22.81 -43.36
CA SER A 52 46.24 -22.01 -42.14
C SER A 52 45.54 -22.63 -40.92
N VAL A 53 44.54 -23.48 -41.16
CA VAL A 53 43.77 -24.18 -40.12
C VAL A 53 44.62 -25.16 -39.31
N LYS A 54 45.64 -25.78 -39.92
CA LYS A 54 46.53 -26.71 -39.21
C LYS A 54 47.31 -26.06 -38.07
N LEU A 55 47.83 -24.84 -38.29
CA LEU A 55 48.62 -24.12 -37.29
C LEU A 55 47.77 -23.65 -36.10
N LEU A 56 46.52 -23.25 -36.36
CA LEU A 56 45.58 -22.83 -35.32
C LEU A 56 45.03 -24.02 -34.52
N THR A 57 44.87 -25.17 -35.16
CA THR A 57 44.40 -26.40 -34.49
C THR A 57 45.46 -26.95 -33.53
N GLU A 58 46.74 -26.80 -33.83
CA GLU A 58 47.84 -27.24 -32.96
C GLU A 58 47.94 -26.40 -31.68
N GLU A 59 47.73 -25.09 -31.76
CA GLU A 59 47.75 -24.17 -30.60
C GLU A 59 46.43 -24.17 -29.81
N LEU A 60 45.28 -24.42 -30.46
CA LEU A 60 43.97 -24.53 -29.79
C LEU A 60 43.70 -25.94 -29.21
N ALA A 61 44.46 -26.97 -29.61
CA ALA A 61 44.36 -28.32 -29.07
C ALA A 61 44.79 -28.44 -27.60
N GLU A 62 45.45 -27.42 -27.04
CA GLU A 62 45.72 -27.33 -25.60
C GLU A 62 44.48 -26.91 -24.77
N VAL A 63 43.41 -26.43 -25.40
CA VAL A 63 42.15 -26.11 -24.72
C VAL A 63 41.26 -27.36 -24.69
N GLU A 64 41.36 -28.11 -23.59
CA GLU A 64 40.68 -29.37 -23.27
C GLU A 64 39.27 -29.52 -23.88
N THR A 65 39.15 -30.49 -24.80
CA THR A 65 37.93 -31.28 -25.11
C THR A 65 36.61 -30.51 -25.15
N GLY A 66 36.36 -29.77 -26.23
CA GLY A 66 35.01 -29.28 -26.52
C GLY A 66 34.94 -28.19 -27.59
N PHE A 67 36.07 -27.59 -27.95
CA PHE A 67 36.10 -26.49 -28.91
C PHE A 67 36.32 -27.01 -30.34
N GLN A 68 35.23 -27.16 -31.10
CA GLN A 68 35.31 -27.42 -32.53
C GLN A 68 35.39 -26.08 -33.30
N LEU A 69 36.27 -26.03 -34.30
CA LEU A 69 36.37 -24.89 -35.21
C LEU A 69 35.03 -24.58 -35.90
N GLU A 70 34.21 -25.61 -36.17
CA GLU A 70 32.85 -25.43 -36.70
C GLU A 70 31.94 -24.64 -35.75
N ASP A 71 32.04 -24.85 -34.44
CA ASP A 71 31.23 -24.13 -33.43
C ASP A 71 31.63 -22.65 -33.37
N ALA A 72 32.92 -22.35 -33.49
CA ALA A 72 33.42 -20.98 -33.56
C ALA A 72 32.91 -20.25 -34.81
N LEU A 73 32.94 -20.91 -35.97
CA LEU A 73 32.40 -20.37 -37.22
C LEU A 73 30.88 -20.20 -37.17
N PHE A 74 30.16 -21.13 -36.54
CA PHE A 74 28.72 -21.03 -36.31
C PHE A 74 28.37 -19.83 -35.42
N LEU A 75 29.09 -19.65 -34.31
CA LEU A 75 28.91 -18.51 -33.41
C LEU A 75 29.24 -17.19 -34.10
N LEU A 76 30.33 -17.14 -34.87
CA LEU A 76 30.70 -15.95 -35.66
C LEU A 76 29.60 -15.59 -36.67
N LYS A 77 29.07 -16.58 -37.41
CA LYS A 77 27.98 -16.35 -38.36
C LYS A 77 26.70 -15.89 -37.67
N ARG A 78 26.37 -16.48 -36.53
CA ARG A 78 25.20 -16.08 -35.72
C ARG A 78 25.38 -14.69 -35.14
N LEU A 79 26.59 -14.33 -34.71
CA LEU A 79 26.94 -12.99 -34.22
C LEU A 79 26.83 -11.96 -35.35
N LEU A 80 27.36 -12.26 -36.54
CA LEU A 80 27.19 -11.45 -37.76
C LEU A 80 25.70 -11.20 -38.03
N LEU A 81 24.89 -12.27 -38.14
CA LEU A 81 23.43 -12.18 -38.32
C LEU A 81 22.70 -11.42 -37.20
N SER A 82 23.28 -11.42 -35.99
CA SER A 82 22.74 -10.74 -34.82
C SER A 82 23.14 -9.26 -34.72
N PHE A 83 24.08 -8.76 -35.55
CA PHE A 83 24.44 -7.35 -35.55
C PHE A 83 23.25 -6.43 -35.80
N ARG A 84 22.24 -6.87 -36.56
CA ARG A 84 21.00 -6.10 -36.74
C ARG A 84 20.24 -5.90 -35.43
N TYR A 85 20.21 -6.93 -34.57
CA TYR A 85 19.57 -6.83 -33.25
C TYR A 85 20.43 -6.03 -32.27
N LEU A 86 21.76 -6.10 -32.39
CA LEU A 86 22.68 -5.26 -31.61
C LEU A 86 22.53 -3.78 -32.00
N ALA A 87 22.56 -3.45 -33.29
CA ALA A 87 22.34 -2.09 -33.78
C ALA A 87 20.99 -1.55 -33.30
N TRP A 88 19.91 -2.31 -33.49
CA TRP A 88 18.60 -1.94 -32.96
C TRP A 88 18.60 -1.73 -31.44
N SER A 89 19.33 -2.53 -30.66
CA SER A 89 19.43 -2.31 -29.21
C SER A 89 20.22 -1.05 -28.83
N LEU A 90 21.18 -0.62 -29.67
CA LEU A 90 21.90 0.63 -29.50
C LEU A 90 20.97 1.82 -29.78
N GLU A 91 20.17 1.77 -30.85
CA GLU A 91 19.13 2.76 -31.13
C GLU A 91 18.12 2.87 -29.98
N GLN A 92 17.75 1.74 -29.35
CA GLN A 92 16.87 1.76 -28.18
C GLN A 92 17.53 2.37 -26.94
N LEU A 93 18.85 2.23 -26.79
CA LEU A 93 19.59 2.89 -25.71
C LEU A 93 19.66 4.41 -25.94
N GLU A 94 19.72 4.88 -27.18
CA GLU A 94 19.60 6.29 -27.52
C GLU A 94 18.21 6.84 -27.16
N ASN A 95 17.14 6.12 -27.53
CA ASN A 95 15.78 6.47 -27.12
C ASN A 95 15.58 6.50 -25.59
N LEU A 96 16.37 5.71 -24.83
CA LEU A 96 16.36 5.74 -23.37
C LEU A 96 17.06 6.97 -22.80
N VAL A 97 18.05 7.53 -23.50
CA VAL A 97 18.67 8.82 -23.13
C VAL A 97 17.66 9.94 -23.30
N ASP A 98 16.97 10.02 -24.44
CA ASP A 98 15.94 11.03 -24.69
C ASP A 98 14.82 10.94 -23.65
N TRP A 99 14.33 9.73 -23.39
CA TRP A 99 13.34 9.47 -22.35
C TRP A 99 13.85 9.88 -20.95
N TRP A 100 15.13 9.63 -20.66
CA TRP A 100 15.74 10.03 -19.40
C TRP A 100 15.84 11.55 -19.26
N GLN A 101 16.25 12.25 -20.31
CA GLN A 101 16.32 13.71 -20.36
C GLN A 101 14.93 14.34 -20.17
N ASP A 102 13.88 13.73 -20.72
CA ASP A 102 12.49 14.15 -20.51
C ASP A 102 12.00 13.89 -19.07
N MET A 103 12.39 12.76 -18.48
CA MET A 103 11.97 12.35 -17.14
C MET A 103 12.75 13.02 -16.00
N GLU A 104 14.03 13.34 -16.20
CA GLU A 104 14.90 13.95 -15.20
C GLU A 104 14.30 15.22 -14.56
N PRO A 105 13.82 16.23 -15.30
CA PRO A 105 13.23 17.42 -14.70
C PRO A 105 11.95 17.10 -13.92
N MET A 106 11.14 16.13 -14.37
CA MET A 106 9.96 15.69 -13.63
C MET A 106 10.34 15.03 -12.31
N LEU A 107 11.35 14.17 -12.31
CA LEU A 107 11.84 13.51 -11.09
C LEU A 107 12.46 14.50 -10.11
N LYS A 108 13.20 15.50 -10.60
CA LYS A 108 13.76 16.58 -9.77
C LYS A 108 12.70 17.38 -9.04
N VAL A 109 11.47 17.45 -9.55
CA VAL A 109 10.34 18.11 -8.88
C VAL A 109 9.51 17.13 -8.05
N ALA A 110 9.26 15.93 -8.58
CA ALA A 110 8.39 14.94 -7.96
C ALA A 110 9.02 14.29 -6.72
N VAL A 111 10.33 14.01 -6.74
CA VAL A 111 11.01 13.35 -5.61
C VAL A 111 11.01 14.24 -4.36
N PRO A 112 11.41 15.53 -4.42
CA PRO A 112 11.30 16.41 -3.26
C PRO A 112 9.86 16.55 -2.76
N HIS A 113 8.89 16.74 -3.66
CA HIS A 113 7.49 16.83 -3.25
C HIS A 113 7.00 15.55 -2.54
N PHE A 114 7.40 14.38 -3.03
CA PHE A 114 7.07 13.11 -2.38
C PHE A 114 7.73 12.98 -1.01
N ILE A 115 8.99 13.41 -0.87
CA ILE A 115 9.69 13.46 0.41
C ILE A 115 8.95 14.39 1.38
N ASP A 116 8.56 15.59 0.95
CA ASP A 116 7.80 16.54 1.78
C ASP A 116 6.47 15.94 2.27
N VAL A 117 5.76 15.22 1.39
CA VAL A 117 4.52 14.52 1.75
C VAL A 117 4.80 13.42 2.77
N LEU A 118 5.83 12.60 2.57
CA LEU A 118 6.20 11.57 3.53
C LEU A 118 6.63 12.16 4.88
N GLU A 119 7.37 13.26 4.89
CA GLU A 119 7.81 13.96 6.09
C GLU A 119 6.63 14.58 6.85
N ASP A 120 5.66 15.20 6.14
CA ASP A 120 4.43 15.69 6.73
C ASP A 120 3.59 14.56 7.37
N LEU A 121 3.48 13.42 6.69
CA LEU A 121 2.82 12.23 7.25
C LEU A 121 3.55 11.70 8.49
N GLU A 122 4.88 11.69 8.49
CA GLU A 122 5.69 11.28 9.63
C GLU A 122 5.56 12.24 10.82
N GLN A 123 5.62 13.55 10.55
CA GLN A 123 5.50 14.61 11.56
C GLN A 123 4.12 14.59 12.21
N LYS A 124 3.06 14.39 11.42
CA LYS A 124 1.69 14.17 11.90
C LYS A 124 1.52 12.85 12.66
N GLY A 125 2.56 12.01 12.70
CA GLY A 125 2.57 10.74 13.42
C GLY A 125 1.73 9.67 12.74
N ILE A 126 1.36 9.84 11.48
CA ILE A 126 0.49 8.91 10.75
C ILE A 126 1.14 7.54 10.63
N PHE A 127 2.44 7.47 10.31
CA PHE A 127 3.17 6.19 10.28
C PHE A 127 3.21 5.49 11.64
N ARG A 128 3.44 6.25 12.72
CA ARG A 128 3.40 5.71 14.09
C ARG A 128 2.01 5.19 14.45
N GLY A 129 0.95 5.90 14.04
CA GLY A 129 -0.44 5.48 14.22
C GLY A 129 -0.75 4.18 13.48
N TYR A 130 -0.38 4.08 12.20
CA TYR A 130 -0.55 2.87 11.40
C TYR A 130 0.24 1.69 11.96
N GLN A 131 1.49 1.90 12.38
CA GLN A 131 2.31 0.85 12.98
C GLN A 131 1.73 0.36 14.32
N ALA A 132 1.23 1.27 15.15
CA ALA A 132 0.56 0.92 16.40
C ALA A 132 -0.74 0.14 16.13
N MET A 133 -1.51 0.54 15.12
CA MET A 133 -2.72 -0.16 14.69
C MET A 133 -2.40 -1.58 14.19
N LEU A 134 -1.43 -1.73 13.29
CA LEU A 134 -0.99 -3.04 12.80
C LEU A 134 -0.46 -3.93 13.94
N SER A 135 0.30 -3.36 14.87
CA SER A 135 0.78 -4.07 16.06
C SER A 135 -0.37 -4.48 16.99
N GLY A 136 -1.39 -3.65 17.11
CA GLY A 136 -2.63 -3.96 17.83
C GLY A 136 -3.37 -5.12 17.19
N TYR A 137 -3.59 -5.07 15.87
CA TYR A 137 -4.17 -6.18 15.12
C TYR A 137 -3.36 -7.46 15.22
N ALA A 138 -2.03 -7.39 15.15
CA ALA A 138 -1.17 -8.55 15.31
C ALA A 138 -1.31 -9.20 16.69
N LYS A 139 -1.41 -8.39 17.77
CA LYS A 139 -1.65 -8.91 19.13
C LYS A 139 -3.02 -9.58 19.25
N ILE A 140 -4.05 -8.98 18.65
CA ILE A 140 -5.39 -9.56 18.60
C ILE A 140 -5.34 -10.90 17.86
N ALA A 141 -4.77 -10.95 16.66
CA ALA A 141 -4.67 -12.17 15.86
C ALA A 141 -3.82 -13.29 16.49
N GLN A 142 -2.90 -12.96 17.41
CA GLN A 142 -2.14 -13.96 18.16
C GLN A 142 -2.95 -14.64 19.27
N HIS A 143 -3.99 -13.99 19.78
CA HIS A 143 -4.74 -14.43 20.97
C HIS A 143 -6.18 -14.86 20.64
N TYR A 144 -6.69 -14.44 19.49
CA TYR A 144 -8.05 -14.64 19.04
C TYR A 144 -8.03 -15.35 17.68
N SER A 145 -8.90 -16.34 17.53
CA SER A 145 -9.10 -17.02 16.25
C SER A 145 -9.74 -16.07 15.23
N PRO A 146 -9.69 -16.37 13.92
CA PRO A 146 -10.42 -15.63 12.90
C PRO A 146 -11.92 -15.47 13.22
N GLU A 147 -12.53 -16.50 13.80
CA GLU A 147 -13.92 -16.51 14.24
C GLU A 147 -14.16 -15.55 15.42
N ASP A 148 -13.21 -15.45 16.34
CA ASP A 148 -13.27 -14.51 17.47
C ASP A 148 -13.12 -13.05 16.99
N ILE A 149 -12.26 -12.80 15.98
CA ILE A 149 -12.11 -11.46 15.39
C ILE A 149 -13.40 -11.01 14.71
N ASP A 150 -14.11 -11.92 14.04
CA ASP A 150 -15.39 -11.64 13.42
C ASP A 150 -16.47 -11.32 14.48
N ALA A 151 -16.51 -12.10 15.57
CA ALA A 151 -17.39 -11.83 16.70
C ALA A 151 -17.09 -10.49 17.41
N ILE A 152 -15.81 -10.10 17.50
CA ILE A 152 -15.37 -8.80 18.02
C ILE A 152 -15.79 -7.66 17.08
N SER A 153 -15.64 -7.85 15.77
CA SER A 153 -16.09 -6.90 14.73
C SER A 153 -17.59 -6.64 14.84
N ASP A 154 -18.38 -7.71 14.92
CA ASP A 154 -19.82 -7.65 15.15
C ASP A 154 -20.18 -6.94 16.47
N GLY A 155 -19.40 -7.19 17.51
CA GLY A 155 -19.50 -6.49 18.80
C GLY A 155 -19.26 -4.98 18.66
N PHE A 156 -18.26 -4.58 17.86
CA PHE A 156 -17.94 -3.19 17.59
C PHE A 156 -19.07 -2.48 16.84
N VAL A 157 -19.66 -3.13 15.83
CA VAL A 157 -20.83 -2.61 15.11
C VAL A 157 -22.04 -2.42 16.04
N ARG A 158 -22.30 -3.39 16.93
CA ARG A 158 -23.36 -3.27 17.96
C ARG A 158 -23.09 -2.11 18.92
N MET A 159 -21.84 -1.95 19.38
CA MET A 159 -21.44 -0.84 20.26
C MET A 159 -21.59 0.51 19.56
N HIS A 160 -21.23 0.62 18.29
CA HIS A 160 -21.46 1.83 17.49
C HIS A 160 -22.96 2.15 17.39
N GLY A 161 -23.82 1.15 17.20
CA GLY A 161 -25.27 1.31 17.25
C GLY A 161 -25.78 1.85 18.60
N LEU A 162 -25.15 1.46 19.72
CA LEU A 162 -25.46 2.03 21.03
C LEU A 162 -24.99 3.49 21.12
N VAL A 163 -23.79 3.83 20.65
CA VAL A 163 -23.28 5.21 20.62
C VAL A 163 -24.20 6.13 19.80
N MET A 164 -24.76 5.62 18.69
CA MET A 164 -25.78 6.34 17.92
C MET A 164 -27.08 6.55 18.71
N LYS A 165 -27.52 5.57 19.50
CA LYS A 165 -28.67 5.74 20.42
C LYS A 165 -28.40 6.76 21.53
N PHE A 166 -27.16 6.85 22.02
CA PHE A 166 -26.75 7.93 22.93
C PHE A 166 -26.80 9.32 22.27
N SER A 167 -26.75 9.38 20.94
CA SER A 167 -26.90 10.62 20.16
C SER A 167 -28.36 10.95 19.84
N ASP A 168 -29.33 10.09 20.22
CA ASP A 168 -30.75 10.36 20.05
C ASP A 168 -31.16 11.57 20.93
N PRO A 169 -31.72 12.65 20.34
CA PRO A 169 -32.20 13.80 21.09
C PRO A 169 -33.19 13.45 22.21
N LYS A 170 -34.01 12.40 22.06
CA LYS A 170 -34.96 11.97 23.08
C LYS A 170 -34.27 11.34 24.28
N PHE A 171 -33.22 10.56 24.06
CA PHE A 171 -32.47 9.90 25.11
C PHE A 171 -31.62 10.91 25.90
N THR A 172 -30.96 11.82 25.20
CA THR A 172 -30.20 12.92 25.82
C THR A 172 -31.09 13.87 26.61
N ASP A 173 -32.24 14.29 26.08
CA ASP A 173 -33.22 15.13 26.78
C ASP A 173 -33.78 14.45 28.05
N PHE A 174 -34.04 13.13 28.00
CA PHE A 174 -34.43 12.36 29.18
C PHE A 174 -33.33 12.34 30.25
N LEU A 175 -32.08 12.08 29.87
CA LEU A 175 -30.94 12.07 30.80
C LEU A 175 -30.68 13.47 31.40
N SER A 176 -30.77 14.53 30.60
CA SER A 176 -30.66 15.90 31.07
C SER A 176 -31.73 16.23 32.10
N LYS A 177 -33.00 15.90 31.81
CA LYS A 177 -34.11 16.11 32.76
C LYS A 177 -33.94 15.35 34.06
N LEU A 178 -33.43 14.12 34.02
CA LEU A 178 -33.13 13.34 35.21
C LEU A 178 -31.98 13.93 36.03
N ALA A 179 -30.93 14.43 35.37
CA ALA A 179 -29.77 15.05 36.02
C ALA A 179 -30.12 16.38 36.72
N GLU A 180 -31.19 17.06 36.28
CA GLU A 180 -31.69 18.28 36.91
C GLU A 180 -32.55 18.03 38.16
N VAL A 181 -33.12 16.82 38.33
CA VAL A 181 -33.99 16.47 39.46
C VAL A 181 -33.34 16.77 40.82
N PRO A 182 -32.07 16.39 41.10
CA PRO A 182 -31.43 16.71 42.37
C PRO A 182 -31.29 18.22 42.63
N GLY A 183 -31.10 19.03 41.58
CA GLY A 183 -31.00 20.49 41.68
C GLY A 183 -32.33 21.18 41.95
N GLN A 184 -33.44 20.54 41.59
CA GLN A 184 -34.81 21.02 41.82
C GLN A 184 -35.37 20.58 43.18
N VAL A 185 -34.72 19.62 43.86
CA VAL A 185 -35.13 19.14 45.18
C VAL A 185 -34.33 19.85 46.28
N ASN A 186 -35.02 20.74 47.01
CA ASN A 186 -34.44 21.32 48.22
C ASN A 186 -34.47 20.31 49.37
N LEU A 187 -33.45 19.46 49.45
CA LEU A 187 -33.29 18.43 50.47
C LEU A 187 -33.26 19.00 51.90
N ALA A 188 -32.80 20.24 52.08
CA ALA A 188 -32.77 20.92 53.39
C ALA A 188 -34.17 21.34 53.88
N ALA A 189 -35.14 21.50 52.97
CA ALA A 189 -36.53 21.85 53.28
C ALA A 189 -37.46 20.61 53.35
N ALA A 190 -36.92 19.40 53.18
CA ALA A 190 -37.71 18.17 53.15
C ALA A 190 -38.36 17.88 54.53
N LYS A 191 -39.68 18.11 54.63
CA LYS A 191 -40.43 17.84 55.86
C LYS A 191 -40.67 16.33 56.04
N PRO A 192 -40.39 15.75 57.23
CA PRO A 192 -40.69 14.35 57.50
C PRO A 192 -42.16 14.05 57.24
N VAL A 193 -42.43 12.88 56.66
CA VAL A 193 -43.80 12.43 56.37
C VAL A 193 -44.23 11.47 57.47
N GLY A 194 -45.26 11.84 58.22
CA GLY A 194 -45.82 10.95 59.24
C GLY A 194 -46.61 9.79 58.60
N PRO A 195 -46.81 8.67 59.31
CA PRO A 195 -47.50 7.48 58.81
C PRO A 195 -48.93 7.75 58.32
N LEU A 196 -49.62 8.75 58.88
CA LEU A 196 -50.95 9.18 58.43
C LEU A 196 -50.93 10.25 57.33
N GLY A 197 -49.81 10.94 57.14
CA GLY A 197 -49.66 12.01 56.14
C GLY A 197 -49.21 11.51 54.76
N LEU A 198 -48.65 10.30 54.69
CA LEU A 198 -48.22 9.63 53.46
C LEU A 198 -49.36 9.43 52.46
N PRO A 199 -50.50 8.81 52.84
CA PRO A 199 -51.61 8.59 51.90
C PRO A 199 -52.19 9.90 51.37
N PHE A 200 -52.29 10.91 52.24
CA PHE A 200 -52.85 12.21 51.87
C PHE A 200 -51.93 13.01 50.92
N ARG A 201 -50.60 12.98 51.12
CA ARG A 201 -49.66 13.61 50.18
C ARG A 201 -49.64 12.90 48.83
N LEU A 202 -49.69 11.56 48.81
CA LEU A 202 -49.75 10.79 47.56
C LEU A 202 -51.02 11.07 46.74
N MET A 203 -52.08 11.61 47.37
CA MET A 203 -53.28 12.04 46.66
C MET A 203 -53.15 13.41 45.96
N GLY A 204 -52.07 14.16 46.20
CA GLY A 204 -51.77 15.43 45.55
C GLY A 204 -51.58 15.27 44.03
N LYS A 205 -51.93 16.31 43.26
CA LYS A 205 -51.96 16.26 41.79
C LYS A 205 -50.57 15.99 41.20
N GLU A 206 -49.54 16.58 41.80
CA GLU A 206 -48.13 16.47 41.42
C GLU A 206 -47.58 15.07 41.71
N TYR A 207 -47.92 14.50 42.87
CA TYR A 207 -47.54 13.13 43.25
C TYR A 207 -48.22 12.09 42.37
N LYS A 208 -49.50 12.29 42.01
CA LYS A 208 -50.22 11.45 41.04
C LYS A 208 -49.60 11.50 39.66
N GLN A 209 -49.16 12.68 39.20
CA GLN A 209 -48.46 12.83 37.92
C GLN A 209 -47.11 12.11 37.93
N GLY A 210 -46.30 12.30 38.98
CA GLY A 210 -45.02 11.60 39.13
C GLY A 210 -45.17 10.09 39.19
N LEU A 211 -46.14 9.58 39.97
CA LEU A 211 -46.48 8.16 40.02
C LEU A 211 -46.96 7.65 38.66
N GLY A 212 -47.76 8.43 37.92
CA GLY A 212 -48.21 8.08 36.58
C GLY A 212 -47.04 7.90 35.61
N VAL A 213 -46.07 8.81 35.61
CA VAL A 213 -44.83 8.69 34.81
C VAL A 213 -44.04 7.44 35.22
N LEU A 214 -43.92 7.18 36.53
CA LEU A 214 -43.20 6.02 37.05
C LEU A 214 -43.87 4.69 36.66
N MET A 215 -45.20 4.66 36.63
CA MET A 215 -45.98 3.52 36.16
C MET A 215 -45.83 3.31 34.65
N GLU A 216 -45.80 4.37 33.84
CA GLU A 216 -45.55 4.25 32.40
C GLU A 216 -44.11 3.79 32.10
N ILE A 217 -43.11 4.27 32.86
CA ILE A 217 -41.73 3.75 32.78
C ILE A 217 -41.71 2.26 33.16
N THR A 218 -42.37 1.89 34.25
CA THR A 218 -42.48 0.49 34.70
C THR A 218 -43.20 -0.39 33.67
N ARG A 219 -44.22 0.15 33.00
CA ARG A 219 -44.94 -0.51 31.92
C ARG A 219 -44.06 -0.70 30.68
N ALA A 220 -43.28 0.31 30.29
CA ALA A 220 -42.32 0.20 29.21
C ALA A 220 -41.23 -0.85 29.53
N LEU A 221 -40.73 -0.88 30.76
CA LEU A 221 -39.78 -1.91 31.22
C LEU A 221 -40.37 -3.33 31.16
N SER A 222 -41.68 -3.49 31.37
CA SER A 222 -42.34 -4.80 31.24
C SER A 222 -42.34 -5.35 29.82
N GLN A 223 -42.27 -4.48 28.79
CA GLN A 223 -42.21 -4.90 27.39
C GLN A 223 -40.84 -5.47 27.02
N ILE A 224 -39.76 -5.02 27.70
CA ILE A 224 -38.41 -5.57 27.53
C ILE A 224 -38.36 -7.06 27.89
N LYS A 225 -39.21 -7.53 28.81
CA LYS A 225 -39.33 -8.94 29.16
C LYS A 225 -40.05 -9.76 28.07
N ALA A 226 -40.94 -9.15 27.30
CA ALA A 226 -41.70 -9.84 26.25
C ALA A 226 -40.84 -10.17 25.03
N ASP A 227 -39.82 -9.36 24.73
CA ASP A 227 -38.91 -9.58 23.59
C ASP A 227 -37.78 -10.59 23.88
N GLY A 228 -37.68 -11.11 25.11
CA GLY A 228 -36.56 -11.95 25.59
C GLY A 228 -36.80 -13.47 25.64
N HIS A 229 -37.98 -13.96 25.27
CA HIS A 229 -38.27 -15.40 25.23
C HIS A 229 -39.02 -15.76 23.93
N PRO A 230 -38.50 -16.64 23.06
CA PRO A 230 -39.38 -17.36 22.16
C PRO A 230 -40.28 -18.22 23.02
N GLU A 231 -41.58 -17.94 23.02
CA GLU A 231 -42.59 -18.79 23.63
C GLU A 231 -42.42 -20.22 23.08
N ALA A 232 -41.93 -21.12 23.93
CA ALA A 232 -42.09 -22.54 23.71
C ALA A 232 -43.61 -22.81 23.76
N SER A 233 -44.20 -22.97 22.59
CA SER A 233 -45.59 -23.40 22.43
C SER A 233 -45.74 -24.89 22.81
N PRO A 234 -46.94 -25.28 23.29
CA PRO A 234 -47.20 -26.56 23.97
C PRO A 234 -47.09 -27.81 23.11
#